data_AF-A0AAW7YHA2-F1
#
_entry.id   AF-A0AAW7YHA2-F1
#
_cell.length_a   1.000
_cell.length_b   1.000
_cell.length_c   1.000
_cell.angle_alpha   90.00
_cell.angle_beta   90.00
_cell.angle_gamma   90.00
#
_symmetry.space_group_name_H-M   'P 1'
#
loop_
_entity.id
_entity.type
_entity.pdbx_description
1 polymer ?
#
loop_
_entity_poly.entity_id
_entity_poly.type
_entity_poly.pdbx_seq_one_letter_code
_entity_poly.pdbx_strand_id
1 'polypeptide(L)'
;MPKAPNNQTHYTNQVQLLVGKIYGRSILNDSLLERAIHYFDNNEFVESHSTTSTESDTLHKLEKIERHNHLQSICCEIIELAEGDTLQESNRKTARLLGTIQLISPTEGSKVAVCNEQNKVLYKAILSLRLLDRLLLDNELNDPYIVKVLTEFNGKSFVELDEAERERFTELVRIPLLMAALLQNIGHHHPEARVIFSGEDGKKDRFRILDITDRKKLLKINYKETLSYISNAIGVLKYTGNSKELRDQFVIEEQLKHQFIKKLIKSSFKPEQGIGNLLKVPQIYVSIVLSTKEAYNYKVLPQVFQVLNKNAELGSCSQKAVDALYKITGMFPQGYGIVYMPEDEMGHLGDCYEYAIVNRLYPETPENPLCRIATRHLTFIGYGHNITVKKSNNLYFPQIAKKIATLSKERLNEILELLASNYHERQQLDLLPRCWHANEYFSVKTNQKLWNKEDSRSFSLS
;
A
#
# COMPACT_ATOMS: atom_id res chain seq x y z
N MET A 1 17.94 21.10 -7.01
CA MET A 1 17.38 20.15 -6.02
C MET A 1 16.88 20.95 -4.83
N PRO A 2 15.58 20.91 -4.47
CA PRO A 2 15.14 21.51 -3.22
C PRO A 2 15.82 20.78 -2.06
N LYS A 3 16.39 21.53 -1.11
CA LYS A 3 16.98 20.96 0.11
C LYS A 3 15.93 20.09 0.81
N ALA A 4 16.30 18.87 1.15
CA ALA A 4 15.43 17.96 1.90
C ALA A 4 14.93 18.69 3.17
N PRO A 5 13.64 18.57 3.52
CA PRO A 5 13.14 19.12 4.77
C PRO A 5 13.99 18.54 5.91
N ASN A 6 14.59 19.43 6.71
CA ASN A 6 15.64 19.08 7.68
C ASN A 6 15.17 18.07 8.76
N ASN A 7 13.86 17.83 8.82
CA ASN A 7 13.12 17.10 9.84
C ASN A 7 12.80 15.63 9.47
N GLN A 8 13.24 15.13 8.31
CA GLN A 8 12.96 13.73 7.91
C GLN A 8 14.23 12.93 7.62
N THR A 9 14.16 11.61 7.79
CA THR A 9 15.24 10.70 7.40
C THR A 9 15.31 10.56 5.87
N HIS A 10 16.47 10.16 5.36
CA HIS A 10 16.65 9.91 3.92
C HIS A 10 15.61 8.93 3.36
N TYR A 11 15.33 7.86 4.09
CA TYR A 11 14.35 6.86 3.66
C TYR A 11 12.91 7.42 3.63
N THR A 12 12.50 8.15 4.66
CA THR A 12 11.16 8.78 4.65
C THR A 12 11.01 9.73 3.46
N ASN A 13 12.05 10.51 3.16
CA ASN A 13 12.07 11.36 1.97
C ASN A 13 11.99 10.55 0.67
N GLN A 14 12.71 9.43 0.55
CA GLN A 14 12.59 8.54 -0.63
C GLN A 14 11.17 8.03 -0.82
N VAL A 15 10.49 7.61 0.25
CA VAL A 15 9.08 7.18 0.18
C VAL A 15 8.17 8.32 -0.28
N GLN A 16 8.34 9.53 0.26
CA GLN A 16 7.56 10.70 -0.17
C GLN A 16 7.82 11.07 -1.64
N LEU A 17 9.07 11.01 -2.09
CA LEU A 17 9.42 11.25 -3.49
C LEU A 17 8.77 10.22 -4.42
N LEU A 18 8.77 8.95 -4.03
CA LEU A 18 8.13 7.88 -4.80
C LEU A 18 6.60 8.08 -4.88
N VAL A 19 5.94 8.46 -3.78
CA VAL A 19 4.51 8.84 -3.79
C VAL A 19 4.29 10.04 -4.72
N GLY A 20 5.20 11.03 -4.68
CA GLY A 20 5.19 12.19 -5.57
C GLY A 20 5.29 11.82 -7.05
N LYS A 21 6.19 10.89 -7.42
CA LYS A 21 6.31 10.39 -8.80
C LYS A 21 5.05 9.65 -9.28
N ILE A 22 4.30 9.01 -8.38
CA ILE A 22 3.09 8.27 -8.74
C ILE A 22 1.87 9.19 -8.86
N TYR A 23 1.65 10.04 -7.85
CA TYR A 23 0.38 10.76 -7.65
C TYR A 23 0.54 12.21 -7.18
N GLY A 24 1.78 12.70 -7.14
CA GLY A 24 2.10 14.07 -6.79
C GLY A 24 1.59 15.07 -7.81
N ARG A 25 1.54 16.33 -7.40
CA ARG A 25 1.36 17.45 -8.31
C ARG A 25 2.65 18.25 -8.35
N SER A 26 3.22 18.42 -9.54
CA SER A 26 4.47 19.16 -9.71
C SER A 26 4.30 20.26 -10.74
N ILE A 27 5.15 21.28 -10.67
CA ILE A 27 5.15 22.35 -11.68
C ILE A 27 5.48 21.77 -13.07
N LEU A 28 6.21 20.66 -13.11
CA LEU A 28 6.63 19.98 -14.33
C LEU A 28 5.58 19.00 -14.89
N ASN A 29 4.48 18.76 -14.16
CA ASN A 29 3.44 17.79 -14.52
C ASN A 29 4.00 16.40 -14.88
N ASP A 30 5.00 15.95 -14.15
CA ASP A 30 5.86 14.83 -14.52
C ASP A 30 5.50 13.50 -13.83
N SER A 31 4.54 13.51 -12.91
CA SER A 31 4.07 12.29 -12.24
C SER A 31 3.35 11.35 -13.21
N LEU A 32 3.28 10.06 -12.85
CA LEU A 32 2.49 9.06 -13.56
C LEU A 32 1.04 9.51 -13.77
N LEU A 33 0.43 10.10 -12.73
CA LEU A 33 -0.93 10.62 -12.79
C LEU A 33 -1.07 11.80 -13.75
N GLU A 34 -0.19 12.80 -13.67
CA GLU A 34 -0.27 13.99 -14.52
C GLU A 34 -0.07 13.65 -15.99
N ARG A 35 0.87 12.74 -16.30
CA ARG A 35 1.07 12.20 -17.64
C ARG A 35 -0.16 11.47 -18.18
N ALA A 36 -0.90 10.80 -17.31
CA ALA A 36 -2.16 10.15 -17.70
C ALA A 36 -3.28 11.16 -17.95
N ILE A 37 -3.41 12.17 -17.09
CA ILE A 37 -4.38 13.27 -17.27
C ILE A 37 -4.11 14.00 -18.59
N HIS A 38 -2.85 14.38 -18.86
CA HIS A 38 -2.46 15.02 -20.11
C HIS A 38 -2.82 14.17 -21.34
N TYR A 39 -2.62 12.85 -21.26
CA TYR A 39 -3.03 11.94 -22.33
C TYR A 39 -4.56 11.95 -22.54
N PHE A 40 -5.35 11.86 -21.46
CA PHE A 40 -6.81 11.87 -21.58
C PHE A 40 -7.34 13.19 -22.15
N ASP A 41 -6.80 14.31 -21.68
CA ASP A 41 -7.21 15.66 -22.12
C ASP A 41 -6.88 15.87 -23.61
N ASN A 42 -5.75 15.37 -24.10
CA ASN A 42 -5.34 15.54 -25.50
C ASN A 42 -6.04 14.58 -26.47
N ASN A 43 -6.36 13.34 -26.09
CA ASN A 43 -7.02 12.40 -27.01
C ASN A 43 -8.48 12.74 -27.28
N GLU A 44 -9.18 13.39 -26.35
CA GLU A 44 -10.55 13.90 -26.59
C GLU A 44 -10.58 14.96 -27.70
N PHE A 45 -9.50 15.76 -27.82
CA PHE A 45 -9.36 16.77 -28.88
C PHE A 45 -9.07 16.16 -30.26
N VAL A 46 -8.31 15.06 -30.34
CA VAL A 46 -7.90 14.45 -31.62
C VAL A 46 -9.04 13.74 -32.34
N GLU A 47 -10.05 13.20 -31.64
CA GLU A 47 -11.24 12.60 -32.28
C GLU A 47 -12.05 13.62 -33.11
N SER A 48 -11.82 14.92 -32.93
CA SER A 48 -12.62 15.98 -33.56
C SER A 48 -12.01 16.59 -34.84
N HIS A 49 -10.69 16.54 -35.09
CA HIS A 49 -10.09 17.22 -36.26
C HIS A 49 -8.79 16.57 -36.83
N SER A 50 -8.89 16.18 -38.13
CA SER A 50 -7.84 16.08 -39.17
C SER A 50 -6.72 15.01 -39.15
N THR A 51 -6.38 14.60 -40.38
CA THR A 51 -5.20 13.85 -40.85
C THR A 51 -3.91 14.15 -40.08
N THR A 52 -3.35 13.13 -39.42
CA THR A 52 -2.07 13.20 -38.70
C THR A 52 -0.90 13.47 -39.65
N SER A 53 -0.10 14.49 -39.34
CA SER A 53 1.21 14.70 -39.98
C SER A 53 2.21 13.67 -39.46
N THR A 54 3.23 13.34 -40.26
CA THR A 54 4.31 12.40 -39.88
C THR A 54 5.05 12.83 -38.61
N GLU A 55 5.16 14.14 -38.37
CA GLU A 55 5.78 14.71 -37.16
C GLU A 55 4.94 14.44 -35.90
N SER A 56 3.60 14.58 -35.99
CA SER A 56 2.69 14.25 -34.89
C SER A 56 2.80 12.78 -34.49
N ASP A 57 2.86 11.89 -35.49
CA ASP A 57 3.05 10.45 -35.26
C ASP A 57 4.39 10.12 -34.58
N THR A 58 5.45 10.87 -34.88
CA THR A 58 6.75 10.70 -34.20
C THR A 58 6.71 11.17 -32.76
N LEU A 59 6.07 12.32 -32.49
CA LEU A 59 5.91 12.86 -31.15
C LEU A 59 5.12 11.89 -30.25
N HIS A 60 3.97 11.40 -30.72
CA HIS A 60 3.16 10.44 -29.97
C HIS A 60 3.90 9.15 -29.63
N LYS A 61 4.79 8.68 -30.52
CA LYS A 61 5.65 7.52 -30.26
C LYS A 61 6.67 7.81 -29.16
N LEU A 62 7.30 8.98 -29.17
CA LEU A 62 8.27 9.38 -28.14
C LEU A 62 7.60 9.50 -26.77
N GLU A 63 6.46 10.19 -26.67
CA GLU A 63 5.74 10.32 -25.41
C GLU A 63 5.28 8.96 -24.86
N LYS A 64 4.91 8.03 -25.74
CA LYS A 64 4.53 6.66 -25.35
C LYS A 64 5.70 5.92 -24.72
N ILE A 65 6.88 5.99 -25.33
CA ILE A 65 8.11 5.41 -24.79
C ILE A 65 8.44 6.05 -23.43
N GLU A 66 8.33 7.37 -23.33
CA GLU A 66 8.61 8.09 -22.09
C GLU A 66 7.65 7.67 -20.96
N ARG A 67 6.34 7.61 -21.21
CA ARG A 67 5.34 7.13 -20.23
C ARG A 67 5.62 5.70 -19.78
N HIS A 68 5.95 4.81 -20.72
CA HIS A 68 6.29 3.42 -20.40
C HIS A 68 7.55 3.35 -19.53
N ASN A 69 8.64 3.99 -19.93
CA ASN A 69 9.91 3.98 -19.20
C ASN A 69 9.77 4.61 -17.81
N HIS A 70 8.98 5.69 -17.69
CA HIS A 70 8.70 6.31 -16.40
C HIS A 70 7.93 5.35 -15.47
N LEU A 71 6.89 4.68 -15.97
CA LEU A 71 6.15 3.68 -15.20
C LEU A 71 7.05 2.50 -14.79
N GLN A 72 7.89 2.01 -15.70
CA GLN A 72 8.82 0.92 -15.41
C GLN A 72 9.85 1.33 -14.36
N SER A 73 10.41 2.53 -14.46
CA SER A 73 11.36 3.08 -13.48
C SER A 73 10.74 3.16 -12.08
N ILE A 74 9.49 3.65 -11.97
CA ILE A 74 8.74 3.63 -10.70
C ILE A 74 8.59 2.20 -10.17
N CYS A 75 8.30 1.22 -11.02
CA CYS A 75 8.18 -0.18 -10.60
C CYS A 75 9.52 -0.72 -10.09
N CYS A 76 10.64 -0.40 -10.74
CA CYS A 76 11.98 -0.78 -10.27
C CYS A 76 12.30 -0.15 -8.91
N GLU A 77 12.02 1.14 -8.72
CA GLU A 77 12.20 1.81 -7.42
C GLU A 77 11.36 1.14 -6.30
N ILE A 78 10.14 0.71 -6.61
CA ILE A 78 9.30 -0.06 -5.66
C ILE A 78 9.98 -1.39 -5.31
N ILE A 79 10.49 -2.13 -6.31
CA ILE A 79 11.19 -3.40 -6.10
C ILE A 79 12.42 -3.19 -5.21
N GLU A 80 13.26 -2.20 -5.50
CA GLU A 80 14.47 -1.90 -4.70
C GLU A 80 14.14 -1.61 -3.22
N LEU A 81 13.04 -0.91 -2.96
CA LEU A 81 12.58 -0.56 -1.62
C LEU A 81 11.86 -1.70 -0.90
N ALA A 82 11.33 -2.70 -1.62
CA ALA A 82 10.49 -3.77 -1.08
C ALA A 82 11.16 -5.15 -1.06
N GLU A 83 12.15 -5.40 -1.90
CA GLU A 83 12.85 -6.69 -2.04
C GLU A 83 14.24 -6.66 -1.41
N GLY A 84 14.65 -7.77 -0.81
CA GLY A 84 16.03 -8.03 -0.41
C GLY A 84 16.45 -9.44 -0.78
N ASP A 85 17.65 -9.82 -0.36
CA ASP A 85 18.29 -11.08 -0.80
C ASP A 85 17.56 -12.33 -0.29
N THR A 86 16.75 -12.18 0.77
CA THR A 86 15.95 -13.24 1.36
C THR A 86 14.51 -12.80 1.56
N LEU A 87 13.59 -13.77 1.64
CA LEU A 87 12.19 -13.50 1.95
C LEU A 87 12.01 -12.73 3.27
N GLN A 88 12.84 -13.02 4.28
CA GLN A 88 12.81 -12.30 5.55
C GLN A 88 13.19 -10.82 5.38
N GLU A 89 14.21 -10.54 4.58
CA GLU A 89 14.64 -9.17 4.29
C GLU A 89 13.60 -8.43 3.42
N SER A 90 13.00 -9.08 2.42
CA SER A 90 11.87 -8.54 1.64
C SER A 90 10.67 -8.20 2.56
N ASN A 91 10.34 -9.08 3.50
CA ASN A 91 9.27 -8.84 4.47
C ASN A 91 9.59 -7.65 5.39
N ARG A 92 10.84 -7.53 5.86
CA ARG A 92 11.29 -6.40 6.68
C ARG A 92 11.21 -5.07 5.92
N LYS A 93 11.74 -5.04 4.69
CA LYS A 93 11.71 -3.87 3.80
C LYS A 93 10.28 -3.46 3.48
N THR A 94 9.41 -4.44 3.18
CA THR A 94 7.99 -4.20 2.91
C THR A 94 7.25 -3.68 4.15
N ALA A 95 7.48 -4.25 5.33
CA ALA A 95 6.89 -3.76 6.59
C ALA A 95 7.26 -2.29 6.85
N ARG A 96 8.54 -1.97 6.65
CA ARG A 96 9.06 -0.60 6.73
C ARG A 96 8.38 0.33 5.73
N LEU A 97 8.24 -0.07 4.48
CA LEU A 97 7.64 0.76 3.44
C LEU A 97 6.16 1.02 3.72
N LEU A 98 5.36 -0.03 3.97
CA LEU A 98 3.94 0.07 4.30
C LEU A 98 3.70 0.91 5.56
N GLY A 99 4.46 0.64 6.63
CA GLY A 99 4.31 1.39 7.87
C GLY A 99 4.78 2.83 7.74
N THR A 100 5.81 3.12 6.94
CA THR A 100 6.20 4.52 6.65
C THR A 100 5.10 5.25 5.92
N ILE A 101 4.48 4.64 4.89
CA ILE A 101 3.33 5.23 4.17
C ILE A 101 2.17 5.52 5.13
N GLN A 102 1.84 4.59 6.03
CA GLN A 102 0.79 4.81 7.02
C GLN A 102 1.12 5.95 7.99
N LEU A 103 2.35 6.00 8.50
CA LEU A 103 2.76 6.99 9.52
C LEU A 103 2.95 8.40 8.96
N ILE A 104 3.23 8.56 7.66
CA ILE A 104 3.21 9.87 7.00
C ILE A 104 1.80 10.30 6.56
N SER A 105 0.84 9.38 6.53
CA SER A 105 -0.55 9.68 6.14
C SER A 105 -1.35 10.17 7.34
N PRO A 106 -1.88 11.41 7.34
CA PRO A 106 -2.60 11.95 8.47
C PRO A 106 -3.85 11.12 8.79
N THR A 107 -4.13 10.94 10.07
CA THR A 107 -5.33 10.22 10.53
C THR A 107 -6.49 11.14 10.91
N GLU A 108 -6.21 12.43 11.09
CA GLU A 108 -7.16 13.45 11.54
C GLU A 108 -6.96 14.75 10.73
N GLY A 109 -8.00 15.58 10.68
CA GLY A 109 -7.98 16.87 9.99
C GLY A 109 -8.45 16.83 8.53
N SER A 110 -8.44 18.00 7.88
CA SER A 110 -9.05 18.19 6.55
C SER A 110 -8.26 17.59 5.38
N LYS A 111 -6.97 17.27 5.58
CA LYS A 111 -6.10 16.74 4.51
C LYS A 111 -6.12 15.21 4.40
N VAL A 112 -6.82 14.51 5.28
CA VAL A 112 -6.87 13.03 5.35
C VAL A 112 -7.23 12.42 4.01
N ALA A 113 -8.34 12.85 3.39
CA ALA A 113 -8.80 12.26 2.14
C ALA A 113 -7.80 12.45 0.99
N VAL A 114 -7.25 13.66 0.83
CA VAL A 114 -6.28 13.95 -0.24
C VAL A 114 -5.00 13.13 -0.06
N CYS A 115 -4.43 13.13 1.15
CA CYS A 115 -3.21 12.37 1.43
C CYS A 115 -3.44 10.86 1.29
N ASN A 116 -4.59 10.36 1.76
CA ASN A 116 -4.90 8.94 1.62
C ASN A 116 -5.06 8.55 0.16
N GLU A 117 -5.75 9.33 -0.67
CA GLU A 117 -5.87 9.06 -2.12
C GLU A 117 -4.49 8.88 -2.79
N GLN A 118 -3.53 9.76 -2.48
CA GLN A 118 -2.17 9.70 -3.02
C GLN A 118 -1.42 8.43 -2.57
N ASN A 119 -1.53 8.08 -1.29
CA ASN A 119 -0.79 6.97 -0.70
C ASN A 119 -1.39 5.59 -1.02
N LYS A 120 -2.71 5.52 -1.30
CA LYS A 120 -3.43 4.27 -1.62
C LYS A 120 -2.78 3.48 -2.75
N VAL A 121 -2.35 4.16 -3.81
CA VAL A 121 -1.88 3.50 -5.04
C VAL A 121 -0.60 2.71 -4.78
N LEU A 122 0.37 3.35 -4.11
CA LEU A 122 1.62 2.70 -3.73
C LEU A 122 1.40 1.59 -2.69
N TYR A 123 0.61 1.85 -1.64
CA TYR A 123 0.32 0.87 -0.59
C TYR A 123 -0.28 -0.42 -1.18
N LYS A 124 -1.24 -0.27 -2.10
CA LYS A 124 -1.87 -1.39 -2.81
C LYS A 124 -0.87 -2.17 -3.65
N ALA A 125 0.00 -1.49 -4.39
CA ALA A 125 0.99 -2.15 -5.24
C ALA A 125 1.94 -3.03 -4.43
N ILE A 126 2.40 -2.55 -3.27
CA ILE A 126 3.27 -3.30 -2.36
C ILE A 126 2.55 -4.53 -1.78
N LEU A 127 1.29 -4.39 -1.38
CA LEU A 127 0.49 -5.54 -0.91
C LEU A 127 0.24 -6.56 -2.02
N SER A 128 0.07 -6.10 -3.27
CA SER A 128 -0.12 -7.00 -4.43
C SER A 128 1.11 -7.88 -4.64
N LEU A 129 2.32 -7.33 -4.49
CA LEU A 129 3.57 -8.10 -4.52
C LEU A 129 3.62 -9.15 -3.40
N ARG A 130 3.35 -8.76 -2.15
CA ARG A 130 3.40 -9.71 -1.02
C ARG A 130 2.36 -10.81 -1.14
N LEU A 131 1.18 -10.47 -1.65
CA LEU A 131 0.12 -11.43 -1.89
C LEU A 131 0.49 -12.43 -2.99
N LEU A 132 1.13 -11.97 -4.08
CA LEU A 132 1.68 -12.87 -5.10
C LEU A 132 2.65 -13.88 -4.48
N ASP A 133 3.65 -13.40 -3.74
CA ASP A 133 4.64 -14.27 -3.10
C ASP A 133 3.97 -15.30 -2.17
N ARG A 134 3.03 -14.86 -1.32
CA ARG A 134 2.35 -15.78 -0.39
C ARG A 134 1.54 -16.85 -1.13
N LEU A 135 0.81 -16.48 -2.18
CA LEU A 135 0.02 -17.43 -2.97
C LEU A 135 0.90 -18.41 -3.75
N LEU A 136 2.07 -17.97 -4.23
CA LEU A 136 3.07 -18.87 -4.83
C LEU A 136 3.63 -19.84 -3.80
N LEU A 137 3.96 -19.36 -2.60
CA LEU A 137 4.45 -20.20 -1.49
C LEU A 137 3.41 -21.22 -1.01
N ASP A 138 2.13 -20.91 -1.12
CA ASP A 138 1.03 -21.81 -0.76
C ASP A 138 0.63 -22.73 -1.93
N ASN A 139 1.24 -22.61 -3.12
CA ASN A 139 0.83 -23.30 -4.36
C ASN A 139 -0.64 -23.05 -4.74
N GLU A 140 -1.15 -21.87 -4.41
CA GLU A 140 -2.56 -21.49 -4.60
C GLU A 140 -2.79 -20.63 -5.86
N LEU A 141 -1.76 -20.50 -6.70
CA LEU A 141 -1.80 -19.69 -7.91
C LEU A 141 -1.51 -20.53 -9.15
N ASN A 142 -2.57 -20.82 -9.92
CA ASN A 142 -2.52 -21.67 -11.12
C ASN A 142 -2.80 -20.87 -12.41
N ASP A 143 -2.24 -19.66 -12.52
CA ASP A 143 -2.42 -18.87 -13.73
C ASP A 143 -1.54 -19.41 -14.88
N PRO A 144 -2.10 -19.69 -16.08
CA PRO A 144 -1.33 -20.26 -17.18
C PRO A 144 -0.09 -19.46 -17.58
N TYR A 145 -0.12 -18.12 -17.46
CA TYR A 145 1.04 -17.28 -17.77
C TYR A 145 2.15 -17.46 -16.73
N ILE A 146 1.80 -17.40 -15.44
CA ILE A 146 2.78 -17.55 -14.35
C ILE A 146 3.34 -18.96 -14.34
N VAL A 147 2.51 -19.99 -14.54
CA VAL A 147 2.97 -21.38 -14.68
C VAL A 147 3.94 -21.51 -15.84
N LYS A 148 3.64 -20.92 -17.01
CA LYS A 148 4.55 -20.92 -18.15
C LYS A 148 5.90 -20.26 -17.81
N VAL A 149 5.90 -19.11 -17.14
CA VAL A 149 7.13 -18.45 -16.72
C VAL A 149 7.92 -19.34 -15.76
N LEU A 150 7.27 -19.98 -14.78
CA LEU A 150 7.94 -20.89 -13.85
C LEU A 150 8.54 -22.12 -14.55
N THR A 151 7.91 -22.62 -15.62
CA THR A 151 8.49 -23.73 -16.41
C THR A 151 9.77 -23.35 -17.15
N GLU A 152 10.06 -22.05 -17.36
CA GLU A 152 11.34 -21.61 -17.93
C GLU A 152 12.52 -21.91 -16.99
N PHE A 153 12.27 -22.08 -15.69
CA PHE A 153 13.28 -22.35 -14.67
C PHE A 153 13.38 -23.84 -14.32
N ASN A 154 13.26 -24.72 -15.33
CA ASN A 154 13.35 -26.19 -15.19
C ASN A 154 12.34 -26.80 -14.19
N GLY A 155 11.18 -26.15 -14.01
CA GLY A 155 10.16 -26.62 -13.07
C GLY A 155 10.48 -26.39 -11.59
N LYS A 156 11.50 -25.57 -11.28
CA LYS A 156 11.76 -25.09 -9.92
C LYS A 156 10.53 -24.39 -9.35
N SER A 157 10.28 -24.62 -8.06
CA SER A 157 9.31 -23.83 -7.31
C SER A 157 9.83 -22.40 -7.09
N PHE A 158 8.93 -21.48 -6.76
CA PHE A 158 9.27 -20.08 -6.51
C PHE A 158 10.34 -19.88 -5.42
N VAL A 159 10.45 -20.81 -4.46
CA VAL A 159 11.44 -20.75 -3.36
C VAL A 159 12.84 -21.16 -3.81
N GLU A 160 12.92 -21.98 -4.85
CA GLU A 160 14.16 -22.59 -5.34
C GLU A 160 14.84 -21.75 -6.42
N LEU A 161 14.21 -20.66 -6.85
CA LEU A 161 14.79 -19.75 -7.83
C LEU A 161 16.07 -19.12 -7.28
N ASP A 162 17.15 -19.17 -8.06
CA ASP A 162 18.39 -18.47 -7.76
C ASP A 162 18.26 -16.95 -8.00
N GLU A 163 19.35 -16.20 -7.83
CA GLU A 163 19.33 -14.74 -7.98
C GLU A 163 18.94 -14.29 -9.39
N ALA A 164 19.54 -14.88 -10.43
CA ALA A 164 19.27 -14.53 -11.82
C ALA A 164 17.85 -14.95 -12.23
N GLU A 165 17.39 -16.10 -11.76
CA GLU A 165 16.02 -16.58 -11.99
C GLU A 165 14.98 -15.69 -11.28
N ARG A 166 15.27 -15.19 -10.07
CA ARG A 166 14.41 -14.24 -9.36
C ARG A 166 14.36 -12.88 -10.05
N GLU A 167 15.47 -12.39 -10.58
CA GLU A 167 15.51 -11.17 -11.40
C GLU A 167 14.63 -11.34 -12.64
N ARG A 168 14.81 -12.46 -13.35
CA ARG A 168 14.01 -12.79 -14.53
C ARG A 168 12.52 -12.91 -14.22
N PHE A 169 12.15 -13.57 -13.12
CA PHE A 169 10.77 -13.64 -12.65
C PHE A 169 10.22 -12.25 -12.29
N THR A 170 11.07 -11.38 -11.73
CA THR A 170 10.71 -10.01 -11.39
C THR A 170 10.36 -9.22 -12.65
N GLU A 171 11.16 -9.33 -13.71
CA GLU A 171 10.90 -8.69 -15.00
C GLU A 171 9.61 -9.18 -15.68
N LEU A 172 9.38 -10.50 -15.66
CA LEU A 172 8.27 -11.13 -16.38
C LEU A 172 6.93 -11.09 -15.64
N VAL A 173 6.95 -11.04 -14.30
CA VAL A 173 5.73 -11.18 -13.48
C VAL A 173 5.55 -10.02 -12.51
N ARG A 174 6.55 -9.73 -11.65
CA ARG A 174 6.39 -8.72 -10.58
C ARG A 174 6.27 -7.30 -11.12
N ILE A 175 7.10 -6.91 -12.10
CA ILE A 175 7.01 -5.59 -12.74
C ILE A 175 5.66 -5.42 -13.44
N PRO A 176 5.19 -6.35 -14.30
CA PRO A 176 3.85 -6.29 -14.87
C PRO A 176 2.72 -6.23 -13.83
N LEU A 177 2.84 -6.95 -12.71
CA LEU A 177 1.89 -6.87 -11.61
C LEU A 177 1.86 -5.47 -10.97
N LEU A 178 3.02 -4.87 -10.73
CA LEU A 178 3.14 -3.50 -10.23
C LEU A 178 2.54 -2.50 -11.21
N MET A 179 2.85 -2.60 -12.50
CA MET A 179 2.26 -1.76 -13.55
C MET A 179 0.72 -1.84 -13.51
N ALA A 180 0.16 -3.05 -13.45
CA ALA A 180 -1.27 -3.24 -13.34
C ALA A 180 -1.84 -2.64 -12.03
N ALA A 181 -1.16 -2.82 -10.91
CA ALA A 181 -1.58 -2.26 -9.63
C ALA A 181 -1.58 -0.73 -9.64
N LEU A 182 -0.54 -0.08 -10.17
CA LEU A 182 -0.46 1.38 -10.27
C LEU A 182 -1.53 1.94 -11.22
N LEU A 183 -1.81 1.25 -12.33
CA LEU A 183 -2.73 1.73 -13.36
C LEU A 183 -4.21 1.38 -13.13
N GLN A 184 -4.55 0.46 -12.21
CA GLN A 184 -5.91 -0.11 -12.08
C GLN A 184 -7.06 0.91 -12.01
N ASN A 185 -6.81 2.09 -11.46
CA ASN A 185 -7.79 3.16 -11.28
C ASN A 185 -7.46 4.42 -12.10
N ILE A 186 -6.57 4.33 -13.08
CA ILE A 186 -6.10 5.51 -13.82
C ILE A 186 -7.24 6.14 -14.64
N GLY A 187 -8.19 5.32 -15.11
CA GLY A 187 -9.38 5.80 -15.83
C GLY A 187 -10.32 6.69 -15.00
N HIS A 188 -10.22 6.71 -13.67
CA HIS A 188 -10.94 7.67 -12.83
C HIS A 188 -10.56 9.14 -13.12
N HIS A 189 -9.44 9.37 -13.79
CA HIS A 189 -8.97 10.71 -14.13
C HIS A 189 -9.31 11.14 -15.55
N HIS A 190 -10.04 10.30 -16.28
CA HIS A 190 -10.66 10.69 -17.55
C HIS A 190 -11.65 11.86 -17.35
N PRO A 191 -11.76 12.81 -18.30
CA PRO A 191 -12.72 13.92 -18.29
C PRO A 191 -14.12 13.52 -17.79
N GLU A 192 -14.75 12.52 -18.41
CA GLU A 192 -16.07 12.03 -18.00
C GLU A 192 -16.15 11.57 -16.53
N ALA A 193 -15.10 10.90 -16.03
CA ALA A 193 -15.06 10.46 -14.64
C ALA A 193 -14.89 11.65 -13.67
N ARG A 194 -14.10 12.66 -14.05
CA ARG A 194 -13.91 13.89 -13.27
C ARG A 194 -15.23 14.67 -13.13
N VAL A 195 -16.06 14.70 -14.17
CA VAL A 195 -17.41 15.30 -14.10
C VAL A 195 -18.28 14.58 -13.08
N ILE A 196 -18.24 13.24 -13.02
CA ILE A 196 -18.94 12.48 -11.98
C ILE A 196 -18.40 12.86 -10.59
N PHE A 197 -17.08 13.00 -10.43
CA PHE A 197 -16.49 13.34 -9.13
C PHE A 197 -16.74 14.77 -8.68
N SER A 198 -16.75 15.76 -9.56
CA SER A 198 -16.83 17.17 -9.13
C SER A 198 -18.14 17.86 -9.49
N GLY A 199 -19.03 17.18 -10.23
CA GLY A 199 -20.19 17.81 -10.85
C GLY A 199 -19.81 18.61 -12.10
N GLU A 200 -20.79 18.96 -12.92
CA GLU A 200 -20.59 19.78 -14.13
C GLU A 200 -20.05 21.18 -13.81
N ASP A 201 -20.39 21.71 -12.64
CA ASP A 201 -19.93 23.01 -12.14
C ASP A 201 -18.59 22.94 -11.36
N GLY A 202 -18.05 21.74 -11.14
CA GLY A 202 -16.81 21.50 -10.42
C GLY A 202 -16.89 21.73 -8.89
N LYS A 203 -18.08 21.95 -8.32
CA LYS A 203 -18.22 22.36 -6.91
C LYS A 203 -18.49 21.22 -5.94
N LYS A 204 -18.85 20.02 -6.43
CA LYS A 204 -19.15 18.89 -5.55
C LYS A 204 -17.87 18.31 -4.96
N ASP A 205 -17.93 17.89 -3.71
CA ASP A 205 -16.82 17.18 -3.07
C ASP A 205 -16.56 15.84 -3.80
N ARG A 206 -15.31 15.65 -4.23
CA ARG A 206 -14.78 14.44 -4.88
C ARG A 206 -14.91 13.21 -4.00
N PHE A 207 -14.86 13.37 -2.69
CA PHE A 207 -14.86 12.26 -1.73
C PHE A 207 -16.25 11.90 -1.19
N ARG A 208 -17.28 12.56 -1.70
CA ARG A 208 -18.67 12.29 -1.32
C ARG A 208 -19.09 10.87 -1.64
N ILE A 209 -20.15 10.44 -0.96
CA ILE A 209 -20.83 9.19 -1.26
C ILE A 209 -21.61 9.35 -2.57
N LEU A 210 -21.13 8.69 -3.63
CA LEU A 210 -21.85 8.62 -4.91
C LEU A 210 -23.07 7.69 -4.79
N ASP A 211 -24.14 7.96 -5.55
CA ASP A 211 -25.27 7.03 -5.66
C ASP A 211 -24.91 5.79 -6.50
N ILE A 212 -25.81 4.80 -6.53
CA ILE A 212 -25.57 3.52 -7.22
C ILE A 212 -25.43 3.70 -8.73
N THR A 213 -26.16 4.63 -9.34
CA THR A 213 -26.15 4.89 -10.78
C THR A 213 -24.82 5.50 -11.19
N ASP A 214 -24.38 6.55 -10.48
CA ASP A 214 -23.11 7.21 -10.73
C ASP A 214 -21.92 6.29 -10.44
N ARG A 215 -21.98 5.47 -9.38
CA ARG A 215 -20.96 4.44 -9.13
C ARG A 215 -20.84 3.45 -10.28
N LYS A 216 -21.97 2.97 -10.83
CA LYS A 216 -21.95 2.03 -11.96
C LYS A 216 -21.37 2.68 -13.22
N LYS A 217 -21.69 3.94 -13.49
CA LYS A 217 -21.09 4.70 -14.61
C LYS A 217 -19.59 4.87 -14.43
N LEU A 218 -19.16 5.33 -13.25
CA LEU A 218 -17.75 5.52 -12.91
C LEU A 218 -16.93 4.23 -13.06
N LEU A 219 -17.47 3.10 -12.59
CA LEU A 219 -16.82 1.79 -12.74
C LEU A 219 -16.65 1.38 -14.21
N LYS A 220 -17.64 1.68 -15.07
CA LYS A 220 -17.55 1.41 -16.52
C LYS A 220 -16.49 2.28 -17.19
N ILE A 221 -16.48 3.58 -16.90
CA ILE A 221 -15.49 4.52 -17.42
C ILE A 221 -14.09 4.08 -16.99
N ASN A 222 -13.90 3.82 -15.70
CA ASN A 222 -12.60 3.37 -15.20
C ASN A 222 -12.11 2.11 -15.91
N TYR A 223 -12.97 1.11 -16.08
CA TYR A 223 -12.62 -0.13 -16.76
C TYR A 223 -12.23 0.10 -18.23
N LYS A 224 -13.06 0.82 -18.99
CA LYS A 224 -12.83 1.12 -20.40
C LYS A 224 -11.55 1.93 -20.59
N GLU A 225 -11.44 3.05 -19.89
CA GLU A 225 -10.36 4.02 -20.09
C GLU A 225 -9.03 3.55 -19.52
N THR A 226 -9.02 2.74 -18.45
CA THR A 226 -7.78 2.10 -17.97
C THR A 226 -7.23 1.12 -19.02
N LEU A 227 -8.09 0.29 -19.64
CA LEU A 227 -7.64 -0.64 -20.68
C LEU A 227 -7.22 0.06 -21.98
N SER A 228 -7.92 1.15 -22.34
CA SER A 228 -7.54 2.04 -23.44
C SER A 228 -6.16 2.66 -23.20
N TYR A 229 -5.96 3.25 -22.02
CA TYR A 229 -4.69 3.85 -21.60
C TYR A 229 -3.54 2.85 -21.64
N ILE A 230 -3.73 1.65 -21.08
CA ILE A 230 -2.72 0.58 -21.13
C ILE A 230 -2.37 0.23 -22.59
N SER A 231 -3.37 0.05 -23.46
CA SER A 231 -3.14 -0.41 -24.84
C SER A 231 -2.51 0.68 -25.72
N ASN A 232 -3.02 1.91 -25.61
CA ASN A 232 -2.74 2.99 -26.54
C ASN A 232 -1.64 3.92 -26.02
N ALA A 233 -1.76 4.38 -24.77
CA ALA A 233 -0.88 5.37 -24.16
C ALA A 233 0.45 4.80 -23.66
N ILE A 234 0.41 3.60 -23.06
CA ILE A 234 1.58 2.86 -22.57
C ILE A 234 2.08 1.88 -23.64
N GLY A 235 1.21 0.96 -24.06
CA GLY A 235 1.46 -0.06 -25.08
C GLY A 235 2.68 -0.94 -24.84
N VAL A 236 3.26 -1.43 -25.93
CA VAL A 236 4.40 -2.35 -25.98
C VAL A 236 5.62 -1.58 -26.48
N LEU A 237 6.76 -1.76 -25.82
CA LEU A 237 8.02 -1.15 -26.26
C LEU A 237 8.48 -1.74 -27.59
N LYS A 238 9.29 -0.95 -28.32
CA LYS A 238 9.97 -1.42 -29.53
C LYS A 238 11.39 -1.81 -29.18
N TYR A 239 11.86 -2.90 -29.75
CA TYR A 239 13.25 -3.33 -29.61
C TYR A 239 14.20 -2.29 -30.18
N THR A 240 15.24 -1.96 -29.41
CA THR A 240 16.35 -1.11 -29.82
C THR A 240 17.64 -1.93 -29.77
N GLY A 241 18.06 -2.46 -30.91
CA GLY A 241 19.28 -3.25 -31.03
C GLY A 241 19.47 -3.82 -32.44
N ASN A 242 20.57 -4.53 -32.65
CA ASN A 242 21.01 -4.97 -33.99
C ASN A 242 20.82 -6.47 -34.26
N SER A 243 20.45 -7.29 -33.26
CA SER A 243 20.22 -8.74 -33.47
C SER A 243 18.76 -9.03 -33.78
N LYS A 244 18.55 -9.83 -34.82
CA LYS A 244 17.21 -10.27 -35.23
C LYS A 244 16.62 -11.26 -34.21
N GLU A 245 17.45 -12.15 -33.69
CA GLU A 245 17.07 -13.18 -32.72
C GLU A 245 16.61 -12.52 -31.41
N LEU A 246 17.41 -11.59 -30.88
CA LEU A 246 17.06 -10.83 -29.68
C LEU A 246 15.82 -9.97 -29.89
N ARG A 247 15.65 -9.39 -31.08
CA ARG A 247 14.45 -8.63 -31.42
C ARG A 247 13.20 -9.50 -31.37
N ASP A 248 13.25 -10.66 -32.01
CA ASP A 248 12.08 -11.54 -32.14
C ASP A 248 11.68 -12.09 -30.76
N GLN A 249 12.65 -12.44 -29.91
CA GLN A 249 12.41 -12.81 -28.51
C GLN A 249 11.82 -11.64 -27.70
N PHE A 250 12.43 -10.45 -27.77
CA PHE A 250 11.95 -9.25 -27.06
C PHE A 250 10.51 -8.93 -27.41
N VAL A 251 10.15 -8.97 -28.70
CA VAL A 251 8.79 -8.66 -29.16
C VAL A 251 7.77 -9.64 -28.57
N ILE A 252 8.09 -10.94 -28.54
CA ILE A 252 7.20 -11.96 -27.95
C ILE A 252 7.04 -11.70 -26.45
N GLU A 253 8.14 -11.47 -25.73
CA GLU A 253 8.12 -11.26 -24.27
C GLU A 253 7.35 -10.00 -23.88
N GLU A 254 7.61 -8.87 -24.54
CA GLU A 254 6.90 -7.62 -24.28
C GLU A 254 5.41 -7.73 -24.60
N GLN A 255 5.04 -8.45 -25.66
CA GLN A 255 3.63 -8.73 -25.97
C GLN A 255 2.97 -9.56 -24.88
N LEU A 256 3.64 -10.61 -24.38
CA LEU A 256 3.12 -11.46 -23.31
C LEU A 256 2.97 -10.67 -21.99
N LYS A 257 3.97 -9.86 -21.61
CA LYS A 257 3.89 -8.95 -20.46
C LYS A 257 2.71 -8.00 -20.58
N HIS A 258 2.52 -7.39 -21.75
CA HIS A 258 1.41 -6.50 -22.01
C HIS A 258 0.05 -7.19 -21.93
N GLN A 259 -0.08 -8.41 -22.47
CA GLN A 259 -1.30 -9.22 -22.35
C GLN A 259 -1.58 -9.59 -20.89
N PHE A 260 -0.53 -9.91 -20.12
CA PHE A 260 -0.64 -10.22 -18.70
C PHE A 260 -1.14 -9.03 -17.88
N ILE A 261 -0.61 -7.82 -18.10
CA ILE A 261 -1.11 -6.57 -17.48
C ILE A 261 -2.61 -6.40 -17.76
N LYS A 262 -3.02 -6.55 -19.02
CA LYS A 262 -4.44 -6.44 -19.41
C LYS A 262 -5.30 -7.51 -18.76
N LYS A 263 -4.80 -8.74 -18.64
CA LYS A 263 -5.49 -9.85 -17.98
C LYS A 263 -5.71 -9.57 -16.49
N LEU A 264 -4.70 -9.04 -15.78
CA LEU A 264 -4.80 -8.64 -14.38
C LEU A 264 -5.88 -7.58 -14.17
N ILE A 265 -5.89 -6.52 -14.99
CA ILE A 265 -6.92 -5.46 -14.91
C ILE A 265 -8.31 -6.03 -15.18
N LYS A 266 -8.48 -6.78 -16.28
CA LYS A 266 -9.77 -7.35 -16.69
C LYS A 266 -10.35 -8.26 -15.60
N SER A 267 -9.53 -9.16 -15.08
CA SER A 267 -9.95 -10.09 -14.03
C SER A 267 -10.18 -9.41 -12.69
N SER A 268 -9.56 -8.26 -12.39
CA SER A 268 -9.77 -7.59 -11.09
C SER A 268 -11.19 -7.03 -10.87
N PHE A 269 -11.98 -6.83 -11.95
CA PHE A 269 -13.36 -6.34 -11.85
C PHE A 269 -14.31 -7.39 -11.27
N LYS A 270 -14.15 -8.65 -11.71
CA LYS A 270 -14.83 -9.84 -11.20
C LYS A 270 -13.78 -10.94 -11.03
N PRO A 271 -13.05 -10.95 -9.90
CA PRO A 271 -11.90 -11.81 -9.76
C PRO A 271 -12.29 -13.25 -9.49
N GLU A 272 -13.46 -13.52 -8.89
CA GLU A 272 -13.88 -14.86 -8.48
C GLU A 272 -12.73 -15.57 -7.75
N GLN A 273 -12.25 -16.71 -8.28
CA GLN A 273 -11.08 -17.44 -7.78
C GLN A 273 -9.79 -17.20 -8.60
N GLY A 274 -9.83 -16.29 -9.57
CA GLY A 274 -8.73 -16.04 -10.51
C GLY A 274 -7.68 -15.04 -10.02
N ILE A 275 -6.70 -14.79 -10.90
CA ILE A 275 -5.53 -13.93 -10.66
C ILE A 275 -5.89 -12.46 -10.36
N GLY A 276 -7.09 -12.00 -10.74
CA GLY A 276 -7.58 -10.66 -10.45
C GLY A 276 -7.63 -10.33 -8.94
N ASN A 277 -7.65 -11.36 -8.09
CA ASN A 277 -7.57 -11.20 -6.63
C ASN A 277 -6.26 -10.55 -6.16
N LEU A 278 -5.17 -10.69 -6.93
CA LEU A 278 -3.90 -10.00 -6.66
C LEU A 278 -4.05 -8.48 -6.60
N LEU A 279 -5.04 -7.92 -7.30
CA LEU A 279 -5.34 -6.49 -7.27
C LEU A 279 -6.57 -6.18 -6.41
N LYS A 280 -7.63 -7.00 -6.50
CA LYS A 280 -8.91 -6.71 -5.85
C LYS A 280 -8.84 -6.79 -4.32
N VAL A 281 -8.18 -7.81 -3.78
CA VAL A 281 -8.09 -8.00 -2.32
C VAL A 281 -7.26 -6.87 -1.67
N PRO A 282 -6.05 -6.53 -2.18
CA PRO A 282 -5.33 -5.35 -1.73
C PRO A 282 -6.11 -4.04 -1.91
N GLN A 283 -6.86 -3.88 -3.02
CA GLN A 283 -7.70 -2.70 -3.24
C GLN A 283 -8.75 -2.51 -2.14
N ILE A 284 -9.46 -3.58 -1.75
CA ILE A 284 -10.47 -3.52 -0.68
C ILE A 284 -9.79 -3.21 0.66
N TYR A 285 -8.70 -3.91 0.99
CA TYR A 285 -7.94 -3.67 2.22
C TYR A 285 -7.53 -2.19 2.35
N VAL A 286 -6.88 -1.66 1.32
CA VAL A 286 -6.36 -0.28 1.31
C VAL A 286 -7.48 0.76 1.31
N SER A 287 -8.66 0.45 0.78
CA SER A 287 -9.82 1.35 0.83
C SER A 287 -10.31 1.62 2.25
N ILE A 288 -9.98 0.74 3.20
CA ILE A 288 -10.32 0.85 4.62
C ILE A 288 -9.15 1.47 5.39
N VAL A 289 -7.94 0.94 5.19
CA VAL A 289 -6.71 1.37 5.90
C VAL A 289 -6.31 2.82 5.58
N LEU A 290 -6.53 3.25 4.35
CA LEU A 290 -6.30 4.63 3.92
C LEU A 290 -7.63 5.20 3.42
N SER A 291 -8.69 5.23 4.22
CA SER A 291 -10.00 5.68 3.75
C SER A 291 -9.99 7.14 3.28
N THR A 292 -10.75 7.43 2.22
CA THR A 292 -10.98 8.80 1.74
C THR A 292 -12.34 9.34 2.18
N LYS A 293 -13.10 8.60 2.98
CA LYS A 293 -14.40 9.04 3.48
C LYS A 293 -14.22 10.13 4.53
N GLU A 294 -15.16 11.07 4.58
CA GLU A 294 -15.21 12.17 5.56
C GLU A 294 -15.13 11.65 7.01
N ALA A 295 -15.89 10.60 7.33
CA ALA A 295 -15.85 9.91 8.63
C ALA A 295 -14.75 8.84 8.68
N TYR A 296 -13.49 9.19 8.45
CA TYR A 296 -12.38 8.25 8.63
C TYR A 296 -12.18 7.93 10.11
N ASN A 297 -12.33 6.66 10.46
CA ASN A 297 -12.18 6.20 11.84
C ASN A 297 -10.99 5.25 11.97
N TYR A 298 -9.89 5.76 12.52
CA TYR A 298 -8.68 4.97 12.75
C TYR A 298 -8.89 3.79 13.71
N LYS A 299 -9.86 3.89 14.65
CA LYS A 299 -10.13 2.84 15.65
C LYS A 299 -10.66 1.55 15.05
N VAL A 300 -11.27 1.59 13.85
CA VAL A 300 -11.87 0.42 13.21
C VAL A 300 -10.95 -0.29 12.23
N LEU A 301 -9.72 0.20 12.03
CA LEU A 301 -8.78 -0.45 11.10
C LEU A 301 -8.55 -1.94 11.38
N PRO A 302 -8.49 -2.41 12.63
CA PRO A 302 -8.33 -3.85 12.91
C PRO A 302 -9.53 -4.71 12.48
N GLN A 303 -10.64 -4.10 12.05
CA GLN A 303 -11.83 -4.77 11.53
C GLN A 303 -11.83 -4.91 10.00
N VAL A 304 -10.75 -4.51 9.31
CA VAL A 304 -10.63 -4.58 7.84
C VAL A 304 -10.96 -5.96 7.29
N PHE A 305 -10.56 -7.03 7.99
CA PHE A 305 -10.80 -8.40 7.56
C PHE A 305 -12.25 -8.85 7.73
N GLN A 306 -13.05 -8.21 8.60
CA GLN A 306 -14.49 -8.48 8.65
C GLN A 306 -15.16 -8.07 7.34
N VAL A 307 -14.71 -6.96 6.74
CA VAL A 307 -15.20 -6.51 5.43
C VAL A 307 -14.68 -7.41 4.32
N LEU A 308 -13.41 -7.80 4.35
CA LEU A 308 -12.84 -8.69 3.33
C LEU A 308 -13.51 -10.08 3.33
N ASN A 309 -13.66 -10.70 4.50
CA ASN A 309 -14.34 -12.00 4.62
C ASN A 309 -15.78 -11.93 4.12
N LYS A 310 -16.52 -10.87 4.47
CA LYS A 310 -17.88 -10.67 3.94
C LYS A 310 -17.88 -10.51 2.40
N ASN A 311 -16.89 -9.83 1.82
CA ASN A 311 -16.78 -9.74 0.35
C ASN A 311 -16.45 -11.10 -0.28
N ALA A 312 -15.65 -11.93 0.37
CA ALA A 312 -15.34 -13.28 -0.09
C ALA A 312 -16.54 -14.23 0.04
N GLU A 313 -17.27 -14.20 1.15
CA GLU A 313 -18.54 -14.93 1.36
C GLU A 313 -19.58 -14.59 0.28
N LEU A 314 -19.66 -13.31 -0.11
CA LEU A 314 -20.53 -12.85 -1.19
C LEU A 314 -19.99 -13.17 -2.60
N GLY A 315 -18.87 -13.89 -2.72
CA GLY A 315 -18.27 -14.29 -4.00
C GLY A 315 -17.60 -13.14 -4.77
N SER A 316 -17.36 -11.99 -4.15
CA SER A 316 -16.74 -10.83 -4.81
C SER A 316 -15.21 -10.95 -4.91
N CYS A 317 -14.59 -11.78 -4.08
CA CYS A 317 -13.17 -12.14 -4.13
C CYS A 317 -12.92 -13.54 -3.54
N SER A 318 -11.71 -14.07 -3.71
CA SER A 318 -11.33 -15.38 -3.20
C SER A 318 -11.04 -15.35 -1.71
N GLN A 319 -11.64 -16.28 -0.94
CA GLN A 319 -11.32 -16.47 0.48
C GLN A 319 -9.84 -16.82 0.67
N LYS A 320 -9.26 -17.65 -0.20
CA LYS A 320 -7.84 -18.03 -0.15
C LYS A 320 -6.92 -16.82 -0.23
N ALA A 321 -7.23 -15.87 -1.12
CA ALA A 321 -6.47 -14.64 -1.23
C ALA A 321 -6.66 -13.72 0.00
N VAL A 322 -7.85 -13.71 0.61
CA VAL A 322 -8.10 -12.98 1.87
C VAL A 322 -7.30 -13.60 3.02
N ASP A 323 -7.32 -14.92 3.16
CA ASP A 323 -6.58 -15.66 4.19
C ASP A 323 -5.06 -15.46 4.03
N ALA A 324 -4.56 -15.51 2.79
CA ALA A 324 -3.16 -15.22 2.48
C ALA A 324 -2.78 -13.79 2.89
N LEU A 325 -3.63 -12.79 2.61
CA LEU A 325 -3.39 -11.42 3.05
C LEU A 325 -3.45 -11.30 4.58
N TYR A 326 -4.37 -12.00 5.25
CA TYR A 326 -4.49 -12.01 6.71
C TYR A 326 -3.25 -12.60 7.37
N LYS A 327 -2.68 -13.68 6.79
CA LYS A 327 -1.42 -14.27 7.22
C LYS A 327 -0.24 -13.29 7.07
N ILE A 328 -0.24 -12.46 6.03
CA ILE A 328 0.81 -11.46 5.81
C ILE A 328 0.72 -10.33 6.84
N THR A 329 -0.45 -9.70 6.99
CA THR A 329 -0.58 -8.45 7.77
C THR A 329 -0.96 -8.67 9.22
N GLY A 330 -1.62 -9.78 9.54
CA GLY A 330 -2.36 -9.96 10.78
C GLY A 330 -3.60 -9.06 10.85
N MET A 331 -4.17 -8.94 12.05
CA MET A 331 -5.34 -8.12 12.34
C MET A 331 -5.04 -6.62 12.30
N PHE A 332 -3.85 -6.20 12.71
CA PHE A 332 -3.48 -4.80 12.85
C PHE A 332 -2.59 -4.35 11.67
N PRO A 333 -2.98 -3.32 10.90
CA PRO A 333 -2.17 -2.84 9.78
C PRO A 333 -0.77 -2.36 10.18
N GLN A 334 0.18 -2.40 9.25
CA GLN A 334 1.51 -1.81 9.48
C GLN A 334 1.42 -0.31 9.75
N GLY A 335 2.18 0.16 10.74
CA GLY A 335 2.11 1.54 11.23
C GLY A 335 0.94 1.83 12.17
N TYR A 336 0.15 0.82 12.55
CA TYR A 336 -0.95 1.00 13.50
C TYR A 336 -0.46 1.26 14.92
N GLY A 337 -1.04 2.25 15.61
CA GLY A 337 -0.72 2.58 16.99
C GLY A 337 -1.48 1.71 17.99
N ILE A 338 -0.74 0.83 18.66
CA ILE A 338 -1.25 -0.06 19.72
C ILE A 338 -1.05 0.58 21.09
N VAL A 339 -2.07 0.45 21.94
CA VAL A 339 -1.98 0.74 23.37
C VAL A 339 -1.99 -0.58 24.12
N TYR A 340 -1.00 -0.82 24.97
CA TYR A 340 -0.83 -2.09 25.68
C TYR A 340 -0.41 -1.88 27.12
N MET A 341 -0.64 -2.89 27.96
CA MET A 341 -0.11 -2.95 29.33
C MET A 341 1.23 -3.69 29.32
N PRO A 342 2.32 -3.10 29.82
CA PRO A 342 3.57 -3.82 30.01
C PRO A 342 3.38 -5.02 30.96
N GLU A 343 4.02 -6.14 30.63
CA GLU A 343 4.13 -7.32 31.50
C GLU A 343 5.48 -7.26 32.24
N ASP A 344 5.49 -7.60 33.53
CA ASP A 344 6.73 -7.84 34.29
C ASP A 344 7.36 -9.20 33.92
N GLU A 345 8.53 -9.52 34.49
CA GLU A 345 9.23 -10.78 34.23
C GLU A 345 8.44 -12.03 34.67
N MET A 346 7.47 -11.85 35.56
CA MET A 346 6.57 -12.90 36.04
C MET A 346 5.25 -12.96 35.25
N GLY A 347 5.06 -12.08 34.26
CA GLY A 347 3.86 -12.00 33.44
C GLY A 347 2.68 -11.24 34.07
N HIS A 348 2.89 -10.54 35.18
CA HIS A 348 1.88 -9.65 35.75
C HIS A 348 1.80 -8.35 34.96
N LEU A 349 0.57 -7.87 34.78
CA LEU A 349 0.31 -6.61 34.10
C LEU A 349 0.67 -5.44 35.02
N GLY A 350 1.40 -4.46 34.49
CA GLY A 350 1.73 -3.24 35.22
C GLY A 350 0.54 -2.30 35.43
N ASP A 351 0.74 -1.24 36.23
CA ASP A 351 -0.31 -0.29 36.62
C ASP A 351 -0.50 0.87 35.62
N CYS A 352 0.06 0.78 34.42
CA CYS A 352 -0.07 1.79 33.37
C CYS A 352 -0.17 1.17 31.98
N TYR A 353 -0.57 1.98 31.00
CA TYR A 353 -0.50 1.61 29.60
C TYR A 353 0.63 2.36 28.90
N GLU A 354 1.19 1.73 27.87
CA GLU A 354 2.25 2.24 27.02
C GLU A 354 1.84 2.12 25.55
N TYR A 355 2.57 2.83 24.69
CA TYR A 355 2.34 2.90 23.26
C TYR A 355 3.38 2.10 22.48
N ALA A 356 2.90 1.42 21.44
CA ALA A 356 3.71 0.68 20.49
C ALA A 356 3.18 0.87 19.06
N ILE A 357 4.01 0.61 18.06
CA ILE A 357 3.66 0.73 16.63
C ILE A 357 3.88 -0.61 15.94
N VAL A 358 2.88 -1.11 15.21
CA VAL A 358 3.04 -2.33 14.39
C VAL A 358 4.10 -2.10 13.32
N ASN A 359 5.16 -2.92 13.32
CA ASN A 359 6.34 -2.69 12.48
C ASN A 359 6.89 -3.92 11.75
N ARG A 360 6.29 -5.11 11.94
CA ARG A 360 6.69 -6.35 11.26
C ARG A 360 5.47 -7.10 10.73
N LEU A 361 5.68 -7.81 9.63
CA LEU A 361 4.70 -8.69 8.97
C LEU A 361 4.79 -10.13 9.50
N TYR A 362 3.82 -10.96 9.13
CA TYR A 362 3.71 -12.38 9.51
C TYR A 362 3.70 -12.63 11.02
N PRO A 363 2.75 -12.05 11.77
CA PRO A 363 2.56 -12.45 13.16
C PRO A 363 2.12 -13.93 13.22
N GLU A 364 2.66 -14.71 14.16
CA GLU A 364 2.29 -16.12 14.35
C GLU A 364 0.79 -16.27 14.65
N THR A 365 0.27 -15.40 15.51
CA THR A 365 -1.16 -15.26 15.79
C THR A 365 -1.62 -13.90 15.26
N PRO A 366 -2.57 -13.83 14.32
CA PRO A 366 -3.00 -12.55 13.72
C PRO A 366 -3.46 -11.48 14.72
N GLU A 367 -3.99 -11.89 15.88
CA GLU A 367 -4.44 -11.00 16.96
C GLU A 367 -3.29 -10.46 17.84
N ASN A 368 -2.08 -11.00 17.70
CA ASN A 368 -0.89 -10.64 18.47
C ASN A 368 0.12 -9.90 17.58
N PRO A 369 -0.03 -8.58 17.38
CA PRO A 369 0.80 -7.84 16.44
C PRO A 369 2.26 -7.75 16.91
N LEU A 370 3.16 -7.73 15.93
CA LEU A 370 4.59 -7.50 16.12
C LEU A 370 4.86 -6.00 16.07
N CYS A 371 5.31 -5.43 17.19
CA CYS A 371 5.39 -3.99 17.39
C CYS A 371 6.78 -3.52 17.82
N ARG A 372 7.06 -2.24 17.59
CA ARG A 372 8.14 -1.47 18.20
C ARG A 372 7.58 -0.64 19.34
N ILE A 373 8.23 -0.68 20.50
CA ILE A 373 7.86 0.19 21.63
C ILE A 373 8.10 1.66 21.26
N ALA A 374 7.13 2.53 21.52
CA ALA A 374 7.22 3.97 21.30
C ALA A 374 7.30 4.78 22.60
N THR A 375 6.84 4.20 23.72
CA THR A 375 6.95 4.82 25.05
C THR A 375 7.45 3.81 26.09
N ARG A 376 8.21 4.29 27.07
CA ARG A 376 8.66 3.52 28.22
C ARG A 376 8.66 4.40 29.46
N HIS A 377 8.10 3.91 30.55
CA HIS A 377 7.89 4.69 31.77
C HIS A 377 7.17 6.02 31.46
N LEU A 378 6.12 5.94 30.64
CA LEU A 378 5.30 7.08 30.23
C LEU A 378 6.06 8.19 29.47
N THR A 379 7.22 7.87 28.89
CA THR A 379 8.03 8.81 28.11
C THR A 379 8.23 8.29 26.70
N PHE A 380 8.08 9.16 25.69
CA PHE A 380 8.36 8.80 24.31
C PHE A 380 9.85 8.52 24.07
N ILE A 381 10.13 7.41 23.38
CA ILE A 381 11.50 6.98 23.07
C ILE A 381 11.67 6.83 21.55
N GLY A 382 12.83 7.20 21.01
CA GLY A 382 13.14 7.00 19.59
C GLY A 382 13.81 5.66 19.25
N TYR A 383 14.09 4.82 20.26
CA TYR A 383 14.94 3.62 20.17
C TYR A 383 14.37 2.45 21.01
N GLY A 384 13.12 2.05 20.75
CA GLY A 384 12.50 0.92 21.46
C GLY A 384 12.95 -0.45 20.95
N HIS A 385 12.76 -1.49 21.76
CA HIS A 385 12.90 -2.88 21.30
C HIS A 385 11.61 -3.36 20.62
N ASN A 386 11.75 -4.45 19.86
CA ASN A 386 10.60 -5.12 19.25
C ASN A 386 9.94 -6.06 20.26
N ILE A 387 8.63 -6.04 20.32
CA ILE A 387 7.80 -6.89 21.18
C ILE A 387 6.67 -7.54 20.38
N THR A 388 6.10 -8.59 20.94
CA THR A 388 4.81 -9.15 20.49
C THR A 388 3.76 -8.74 21.50
N VAL A 389 2.82 -7.89 21.09
CA VAL A 389 1.72 -7.48 21.97
C VAL A 389 0.67 -8.58 21.95
N LYS A 390 0.37 -9.18 23.10
CA LYS A 390 -0.58 -10.28 23.21
C LYS A 390 -2.01 -9.74 23.32
N LYS A 391 -3.00 -10.52 22.90
CA LYS A 391 -4.41 -10.24 23.18
C LYS A 391 -4.70 -9.99 24.67
N SER A 392 -3.97 -10.67 25.56
CA SER A 392 -4.08 -10.55 27.02
C SER A 392 -3.58 -9.23 27.60
N ASN A 393 -2.85 -8.42 26.83
CA ASN A 393 -2.29 -7.15 27.30
C ASN A 393 -2.58 -5.97 26.36
N ASN A 394 -3.36 -6.18 25.29
CA ASN A 394 -3.72 -5.16 24.31
C ASN A 394 -5.06 -4.49 24.66
N LEU A 395 -5.06 -3.16 24.85
CA LEU A 395 -6.24 -2.39 25.22
C LEU A 395 -7.30 -2.29 24.12
N TYR A 396 -6.95 -2.65 22.88
CA TYR A 396 -7.94 -2.76 21.82
C TYR A 396 -9.06 -3.76 22.19
N PHE A 397 -8.71 -4.83 22.92
CA PHE A 397 -9.67 -5.85 23.34
C PHE A 397 -10.45 -5.40 24.59
N PRO A 398 -11.79 -5.44 24.56
CA PRO A 398 -12.62 -4.93 25.66
C PRO A 398 -12.35 -5.58 27.02
N GLN A 399 -11.89 -6.83 27.04
CA GLN A 399 -11.58 -7.55 28.28
C GLN A 399 -10.45 -6.87 29.06
N ILE A 400 -9.43 -6.36 28.37
CA ILE A 400 -8.29 -5.68 28.99
C ILE A 400 -8.64 -4.25 29.35
N ALA A 401 -9.38 -3.55 28.50
CA ALA A 401 -9.90 -2.22 28.82
C ALA A 401 -10.72 -2.22 30.14
N LYS A 402 -11.53 -3.26 30.39
CA LYS A 402 -12.27 -3.42 31.65
C LYS A 402 -11.37 -3.62 32.87
N LYS A 403 -10.24 -4.31 32.73
CA LYS A 403 -9.28 -4.49 33.82
C LYS A 403 -8.57 -3.19 34.19
N ILE A 404 -8.34 -2.30 33.23
CA ILE A 404 -7.70 -1.00 33.50
C ILE A 404 -8.72 0.02 34.03
N ALA A 405 -10.00 -0.12 33.67
CA ALA A 405 -11.06 0.72 34.21
C ALA A 405 -11.24 0.58 35.74
N THR A 406 -10.58 -0.41 36.38
CA THR A 406 -10.53 -0.50 37.85
C THR A 406 -9.46 0.41 38.49
N LEU A 407 -8.55 1.00 37.70
CA LEU A 407 -7.62 2.02 38.18
C LEU A 407 -8.36 3.31 38.56
N SER A 408 -7.79 4.09 39.48
CA SER A 408 -8.41 5.34 39.91
C SER A 408 -8.43 6.37 38.76
N LYS A 409 -9.46 7.22 38.75
CA LYS A 409 -9.62 8.26 37.73
C LYS A 409 -8.44 9.25 37.74
N GLU A 410 -7.86 9.50 38.91
CA GLU A 410 -6.69 10.35 39.08
C GLU A 410 -5.47 9.76 38.35
N ARG A 411 -5.22 8.46 38.53
CA ARG A 411 -4.08 7.77 37.89
C ARG A 411 -4.21 7.73 36.37
N LEU A 412 -5.42 7.51 35.85
CA LEU A 412 -5.67 7.55 34.40
C LEU A 412 -5.45 8.95 33.81
N ASN A 413 -5.82 10.00 34.52
CA ASN A 413 -5.55 11.38 34.08
C ASN A 413 -4.05 11.70 34.08
N GLU A 414 -3.30 11.26 35.10
CA GLU A 414 -1.84 11.43 35.15
C GLU A 414 -1.16 10.76 33.95
N ILE A 415 -1.55 9.52 33.62
CA ILE A 415 -1.01 8.81 32.45
C ILE A 415 -1.36 9.55 31.15
N LEU A 416 -2.60 10.03 31.04
CA LEU A 416 -3.05 10.76 29.85
C LEU A 416 -2.32 12.10 29.68
N GLU A 417 -2.04 12.82 30.77
CA GLU A 417 -1.30 14.07 30.77
C GLU A 417 0.14 13.88 30.25
N LEU A 418 0.79 12.78 30.65
CA LEU A 418 2.15 12.46 30.22
C LEU A 418 2.23 11.97 28.76
N LEU A 419 1.18 11.30 28.26
CA LEU A 419 1.18 10.61 26.97
C LEU A 419 0.33 11.27 25.87
N ALA A 420 -0.41 12.34 26.16
CA ALA A 420 -1.23 13.03 25.16
C ALA A 420 -0.83 14.51 25.02
N SER A 421 -0.42 14.89 23.81
CA SER A 421 -0.16 16.30 23.43
C SER A 421 -1.40 17.19 23.55
N ASN A 422 -2.61 16.60 23.47
CA ASN A 422 -3.91 17.29 23.56
C ASN A 422 -4.73 16.89 24.81
N TYR A 423 -4.06 16.76 25.96
CA TYR A 423 -4.67 16.35 27.23
C TYR A 423 -5.99 17.09 27.57
N HIS A 424 -6.05 18.42 27.42
CA HIS A 424 -7.23 19.21 27.78
C HIS A 424 -8.50 18.84 27.00
N GLU A 425 -8.36 18.41 25.74
CA GLU A 425 -9.48 17.93 24.92
C GLU A 425 -9.85 16.48 25.25
N ARG A 426 -8.85 15.64 25.56
CA ARG A 426 -9.06 14.22 25.86
C ARG A 426 -9.56 13.96 27.28
N GLN A 427 -9.33 14.85 28.23
CA GLN A 427 -9.86 14.74 29.59
C GLN A 427 -11.40 14.71 29.60
N GLN A 428 -12.03 15.32 28.60
CA GLN A 428 -13.50 15.34 28.42
C GLN A 428 -14.02 14.10 27.67
N LEU A 429 -13.14 13.22 27.18
CA LEU A 429 -13.45 12.02 26.40
C LEU A 429 -13.16 10.72 27.20
N ASP A 430 -13.16 9.59 26.49
CA ASP A 430 -12.81 8.27 27.03
C ASP A 430 -11.35 8.24 27.50
N LEU A 431 -11.14 8.06 28.81
CA LEU A 431 -9.82 8.05 29.47
C LEU A 431 -8.97 6.83 29.06
N LEU A 432 -9.57 5.82 28.42
CA LEU A 432 -8.89 4.60 27.99
C LEU A 432 -8.79 4.53 26.45
N PRO A 433 -7.67 4.98 25.86
CA PRO A 433 -7.50 4.92 24.43
C PRO A 433 -7.37 3.48 23.95
N ARG A 434 -8.27 3.05 23.05
CA ARG A 434 -8.18 1.73 22.38
C ARG A 434 -7.06 1.64 21.33
N CYS A 435 -6.57 2.78 20.88
CA CYS A 435 -5.47 2.94 19.95
C CYS A 435 -4.86 4.34 20.14
N TRP A 436 -3.69 4.60 19.56
CA TRP A 436 -3.09 5.94 19.55
C TRP A 436 -2.66 6.35 18.15
N HIS A 437 -2.53 7.65 17.92
CA HIS A 437 -2.24 8.24 16.62
C HIS A 437 -0.74 8.52 16.50
N ALA A 438 -0.01 7.63 15.83
CA ALA A 438 1.46 7.65 15.80
C ALA A 438 2.08 8.68 14.83
N ASN A 439 1.25 9.46 14.11
CA ASN A 439 1.71 10.42 13.11
C ASN A 439 2.56 11.55 13.72
N GLU A 440 2.11 12.14 14.83
CA GLU A 440 2.85 13.21 15.51
C GLU A 440 4.20 12.70 16.01
N TYR A 441 4.21 11.52 16.63
CA TYR A 441 5.43 10.84 17.04
C TYR A 441 6.39 10.63 15.86
N PHE A 442 5.91 10.15 14.72
CA PHE A 442 6.74 9.88 13.54
C PHE A 442 7.19 11.15 12.78
N SER A 443 6.51 12.29 12.99
CA SER A 443 6.90 13.57 12.40
C SER A 443 8.28 14.05 12.87
N VAL A 444 8.72 13.58 14.05
CA VAL A 444 10.03 13.89 14.62
C VAL A 444 11.10 12.98 14.02
N LYS A 445 12.13 13.58 13.41
CA LYS A 445 13.22 12.86 12.72
C LYS A 445 13.86 11.73 13.52
N THR A 446 14.06 11.93 14.83
CA THR A 446 14.69 10.95 15.72
C THR A 446 13.86 9.68 15.86
N ASN A 447 12.53 9.82 15.81
CA ASN A 447 11.57 8.74 16.00
C ASN A 447 11.34 7.91 14.73
N GLN A 448 11.74 8.43 13.57
CA GLN A 448 11.70 7.71 12.29
C GLN A 448 12.73 6.57 12.20
N LYS A 449 13.61 6.45 13.21
CA LYS A 449 14.57 5.33 13.35
C LYS A 449 13.93 4.03 13.82
N LEU A 450 12.61 3.97 13.99
CA LEU A 450 11.86 2.79 14.43
C LEU A 450 12.08 1.52 13.57
N TRP A 451 12.60 1.69 12.35
CA TRP A 451 12.91 0.64 11.39
C TRP A 451 14.31 0.03 11.51
N ASN A 452 15.17 0.60 12.36
CA ASN A 452 16.55 0.13 12.50
C ASN A 452 16.58 -1.29 13.08
N LYS A 453 17.54 -2.11 12.63
CA LYS A 453 17.82 -3.42 13.23
C LYS A 453 18.39 -3.13 14.62
N GLU A 454 17.55 -3.19 15.64
CA GLU A 454 18.04 -3.51 16.97
C GLU A 454 17.84 -5.00 17.09
N ASP A 455 18.92 -5.73 16.79
CA ASP A 455 19.06 -7.09 17.29
C ASP A 455 18.83 -7.01 18.79
N SER A 456 18.04 -7.94 19.29
CA SER A 456 17.96 -8.24 20.70
C SER A 456 19.39 -8.27 21.25
N ARG A 457 19.80 -7.23 21.98
CA ARG A 457 20.84 -7.39 22.98
C ARG A 457 20.25 -8.40 23.94
N SER A 458 20.58 -9.67 23.73
CA SER A 458 20.54 -10.66 24.78
C SER A 458 21.30 -10.01 25.93
N PHE A 459 20.60 -9.72 27.02
CA PHE A 459 21.26 -9.42 28.28
C PHE A 459 22.03 -10.67 28.67
N SER A 460 23.28 -10.76 28.22
CA SER A 460 24.27 -11.57 28.90
C SER A 460 24.56 -10.82 30.20
N LEU A 461 23.88 -11.26 31.25
CA LEU A 461 24.21 -10.94 32.64
C LEU A 461 25.71 -11.21 32.84
N SER A 462 26.43 -10.16 33.22
CA SER A 462 27.70 -10.26 33.93
C SER A 462 27.48 -9.81 35.36
#